data_AF-A0A8B9LA97-F1
#
_entry.id   AF-A0A8B9LA97-F1
#
_cell.length_a   1.000
_cell.length_b   1.000
_cell.length_c   1.000
_cell.angle_alpha   90.00
_cell.angle_beta   90.00
_cell.angle_gamma   90.00
#
_symmetry.space_group_name_H-M   'P 1'
#
loop_
_entity.id
_entity.type
_entity.pdbx_description
1 polymer ?
#
loop_
_entity_poly.entity_id
_entity_poly.type
_entity_poly.pdbx_seq_one_letter_code
_entity_poly.pdbx_strand_id
1 'polypeptide(L)'
;MCVCVCAARRLVCVCARSVLCLCVRAQACVCVCVCTDCCFLVSVLHRDLGLTLCSETDRQDIYGLDGEEMWHADFRLEKGVMTLPQFADPFSYAEGEYERAAADAETCKSNLANSKKANNYPAEPKDDPHVSVYSKEDVVLGYKNTLICYINGFYPARVGVSWTRNNVNVTDEASLSRYYVNDDGSFNLVSALSFTPEEGDIYTCTVEHVALERPTTKIWVLLHYIFSQIMGKLINNKLIKLI
;
A
#
# COMPACT_ATOMS: atom_id res chain seq x y z
N MET A 1 39.92 2.93 14.44
CA MET A 1 39.67 3.88 15.54
C MET A 1 40.25 5.23 15.11
N CYS A 2 39.41 6.21 14.77
CA CYS A 2 39.88 7.55 14.39
C CYS A 2 39.99 8.41 15.65
N VAL A 3 41.16 9.01 15.89
CA VAL A 3 41.37 9.97 16.98
C VAL A 3 41.61 11.34 16.36
N CYS A 4 40.78 12.31 16.69
CA CYS A 4 40.97 13.70 16.30
C CYS A 4 41.86 14.39 17.34
N VAL A 5 43.06 14.84 16.94
CA VAL A 5 43.88 15.73 17.76
C VAL A 5 43.94 17.10 17.07
N CYS A 6 43.54 18.13 17.82
CA CYS A 6 43.52 19.51 17.33
C CYS A 6 44.85 20.18 17.68
N ALA A 7 45.67 20.50 16.69
CA ALA A 7 46.87 21.33 16.88
C ALA A 7 46.92 22.44 15.81
N ALA A 8 46.93 23.69 16.28
CA ALA A 8 47.29 24.91 15.53
C ALA A 8 46.53 25.21 14.22
N ARG A 9 45.20 25.37 14.29
CA ARG A 9 44.33 26.00 13.26
C ARG A 9 44.47 25.47 11.82
N ARG A 10 44.92 24.22 11.65
CA ARG A 10 44.76 23.45 10.42
C ARG A 10 44.29 22.06 10.83
N LEU A 11 43.10 21.66 10.36
CA LEU A 11 42.64 20.27 10.48
C LEU A 11 43.56 19.41 9.60
N VAL A 12 44.42 18.60 10.20
CA VAL A 12 45.22 17.62 9.48
C VAL A 12 44.60 16.25 9.78
N CYS A 13 43.86 15.70 8.80
CA CYS A 13 43.43 14.32 8.84
C CYS A 13 44.56 13.44 8.29
N VAL A 14 45.19 12.64 9.15
CA VAL A 14 46.12 11.58 8.74
C VAL A 14 45.31 10.30 8.60
N CYS A 15 44.99 9.89 7.36
CA CYS A 15 44.40 8.59 7.10
C CYS A 15 45.44 7.67 6.45
N ALA A 16 45.65 6.49 7.06
CA ALA A 16 46.64 5.52 6.63
C ALA A 16 46.11 4.70 5.44
N ARG A 17 46.11 5.30 4.25
CA ARG A 17 46.37 4.70 2.92
C ARG A 17 45.66 5.51 1.82
N SER A 18 46.48 6.02 0.91
CA SER A 18 46.16 6.45 -0.46
C SER A 18 45.17 7.63 -0.61
N VAL A 19 45.70 8.86 -0.73
CA VAL A 19 44.93 10.06 -1.07
C VAL A 19 45.23 10.45 -2.52
N LEU A 20 44.19 10.56 -3.37
CA LEU A 20 44.29 11.28 -4.65
C LEU A 20 43.75 12.70 -4.43
N CYS A 21 44.61 13.71 -4.57
CA CYS A 21 44.21 15.12 -4.51
C CYS A 21 43.91 15.66 -5.91
N LEU A 22 42.68 16.11 -6.16
CA LEU A 22 42.33 16.91 -7.33
C LEU A 22 42.17 18.37 -6.92
N CYS A 23 43.03 19.24 -7.45
CA CYS A 23 42.92 20.69 -7.31
C CYS A 23 41.98 21.26 -8.37
N VAL A 24 40.80 21.74 -7.96
CA VAL A 24 40.00 22.67 -8.78
C VAL A 24 40.34 24.09 -8.33
N ARG A 25 40.66 24.97 -9.29
CA ARG A 25 41.17 26.31 -9.04
C ARG A 25 40.18 27.18 -8.24
N ALA A 26 40.77 27.87 -7.27
CA ALA A 26 40.30 29.02 -6.50
C ALA A 26 39.20 28.77 -5.44
N GLN A 27 39.69 28.74 -4.18
CA GLN A 27 39.02 29.05 -2.91
C GLN A 27 38.20 28.00 -2.14
N ALA A 28 38.26 26.72 -2.51
CA ALA A 28 37.97 25.63 -1.57
C ALA A 28 38.78 24.36 -1.92
N CYS A 29 39.65 23.90 -1.01
CA CYS A 29 40.21 22.56 -1.09
C CYS A 29 39.23 21.59 -0.43
N VAL A 30 38.41 20.90 -1.23
CA VAL A 30 37.57 19.80 -0.74
C VAL A 30 38.43 18.53 -0.74
N CYS A 31 38.82 18.07 0.46
CA CYS A 31 39.38 16.72 0.61
C CYS A 31 38.23 15.71 0.56
N VAL A 32 38.00 15.10 -0.61
CA VAL A 32 37.13 13.92 -0.69
C VAL A 32 37.91 12.73 -0.19
N CYS A 33 37.67 12.33 1.06
CA CYS A 33 38.12 11.04 1.56
C CYS A 33 37.21 9.97 0.95
N VAL A 34 37.66 9.29 -0.10
CA VAL A 34 37.00 8.08 -0.56
C VAL A 34 37.37 6.97 0.42
N CYS A 35 36.61 6.88 1.52
CA CYS A 35 36.60 5.67 2.33
C CYS A 35 35.95 4.58 1.49
N THR A 36 36.76 3.69 0.90
CA THR A 36 36.27 2.50 0.17
C THR A 36 35.49 1.52 1.06
N ASP A 37 35.45 1.75 2.37
CA ASP A 37 34.62 1.04 3.35
C ASP A 37 33.78 1.99 4.22
N CYS A 38 33.30 3.11 3.67
CA CYS A 38 32.17 3.82 4.29
C CYS A 38 30.87 3.16 3.79
N CYS A 39 30.40 2.13 4.51
CA CYS A 39 28.98 1.81 4.47
C CYS A 39 28.22 3.05 4.95
N PHE A 40 27.79 3.91 4.01
CA PHE A 40 26.83 4.95 4.31
C PHE A 40 25.53 4.23 4.68
N LEU A 41 25.23 4.16 5.98
CA LEU A 41 23.88 3.89 6.44
C LEU A 41 23.05 5.13 6.04
N VAL A 42 22.47 5.10 4.85
CA VAL A 42 21.45 6.06 4.45
C VAL A 42 20.18 5.64 5.18
N SER A 43 19.88 6.30 6.30
CA SER A 43 18.58 6.18 6.94
C SER A 43 17.57 7.03 6.16
N VAL A 44 16.68 6.39 5.41
CA VAL A 44 15.51 7.06 4.82
C VAL A 44 14.51 7.28 5.96
N LEU A 45 14.28 8.54 6.32
CA LEU A 45 13.36 8.89 7.41
C LEU A 45 11.90 8.87 6.93
N HIS A 46 11.67 9.41 5.74
CA HIS A 46 10.35 9.46 5.08
C HIS A 46 10.50 9.14 3.60
N ARG A 47 9.45 8.60 2.99
CA ARG A 47 9.40 8.25 1.57
C ARG A 47 8.20 8.89 0.88
N ASP A 48 8.48 9.86 0.03
CA ASP A 48 7.49 10.40 -0.91
C ASP A 48 7.22 9.39 -2.02
N LEU A 49 5.95 9.22 -2.38
CA LEU A 49 5.48 8.32 -3.42
C LEU A 49 4.67 9.10 -4.45
N GLY A 50 5.14 9.15 -5.70
CA GLY A 50 4.37 9.64 -6.85
C GLY A 50 4.17 8.50 -7.84
N LEU A 51 2.92 8.12 -8.10
CA LEU A 51 2.59 6.98 -8.95
C LEU A 51 1.59 7.37 -10.03
N THR A 52 2.07 7.45 -11.26
CA THR A 52 1.23 7.52 -12.46
C THR A 52 1.18 6.14 -13.11
N LEU A 53 0.03 5.48 -13.00
CA LEU A 53 -0.21 4.16 -13.57
C LEU A 53 -1.20 4.27 -14.72
N CYS A 54 -0.93 3.56 -15.82
CA CYS A 54 -1.85 3.45 -16.94
C CYS A 54 -1.90 2.01 -17.47
N SER A 55 -3.09 1.64 -17.94
CA SER A 55 -3.30 0.49 -18.80
C SER A 55 -4.03 0.94 -20.07
N GLU A 56 -4.40 0.00 -20.94
CA GLU A 56 -5.22 0.33 -22.12
C GLU A 56 -6.59 0.94 -21.72
N THR A 57 -7.13 0.55 -20.56
CA THR A 57 -8.46 0.98 -20.10
C THR A 57 -8.42 1.88 -18.88
N ASP A 58 -7.42 1.70 -18.01
CA ASP A 58 -7.39 2.28 -16.68
C ASP A 58 -6.27 3.33 -16.57
N ARG A 59 -6.48 4.28 -15.65
CA ARG A 59 -5.51 5.32 -15.31
C ARG A 59 -5.65 5.66 -13.84
N GLN A 60 -4.52 5.94 -13.21
CA GLN A 60 -4.44 6.29 -11.81
C GLN A 60 -3.25 7.22 -11.61
N ASP A 61 -3.44 8.25 -10.79
CA ASP A 61 -2.37 9.12 -10.37
C ASP A 61 -2.54 9.38 -8.87
N ILE A 62 -1.48 9.14 -8.10
CA ILE A 62 -1.47 9.21 -6.64
C ILE A 62 -0.20 9.90 -6.17
N TYR A 63 -0.37 10.74 -5.14
CA TYR A 63 0.71 11.16 -4.26
C TYR A 63 0.50 10.58 -2.86
N GLY A 64 1.56 10.03 -2.28
CA GLY A 64 1.58 9.45 -0.96
C GLY A 64 2.85 9.77 -0.19
N LEU A 65 2.81 9.53 1.11
CA LEU A 65 3.94 9.70 2.04
C LEU A 65 3.96 8.50 2.98
N ASP A 66 5.12 7.86 3.12
CA ASP A 66 5.34 6.69 3.99
C ASP A 66 4.37 5.53 3.74
N GLY A 67 3.88 5.40 2.50
CA GLY A 67 2.93 4.36 2.10
C GLY A 67 1.46 4.72 2.31
N GLU A 68 1.16 5.88 2.89
CA GLU A 68 -0.19 6.41 2.99
C GLU A 68 -0.52 7.33 1.82
N GLU A 69 -1.77 7.28 1.36
CA GLU A 69 -2.26 8.15 0.28
C GLU A 69 -2.54 9.55 0.83
N MET A 70 -2.01 10.58 0.18
CA MET A 70 -2.29 11.97 0.53
C MET A 70 -3.23 12.64 -0.48
N TRP A 71 -3.12 12.25 -1.75
CA TRP A 71 -3.93 12.77 -2.84
C TRP A 71 -4.04 11.77 -3.99
N HIS A 72 -5.15 11.83 -4.72
CA HIS A 72 -5.28 11.15 -5.99
C HIS A 72 -6.11 11.95 -7.00
N ALA A 73 -5.90 11.67 -8.29
CA ALA A 73 -6.79 12.10 -9.35
C ALA A 73 -8.01 11.17 -9.43
N ASP A 74 -9.21 11.70 -9.22
CA ASP A 74 -10.46 11.02 -9.55
C ASP A 74 -10.84 11.33 -11.00
N PHE A 75 -10.41 10.45 -11.90
CA PHE A 75 -10.68 10.55 -13.34
C PHE A 75 -12.15 10.35 -13.73
N ARG A 76 -13.01 9.90 -12.82
CA ARG A 76 -14.45 9.77 -13.05
C ARG A 76 -15.18 11.05 -12.63
N LEU A 77 -14.75 11.67 -11.53
CA LEU A 77 -15.31 12.94 -11.06
C LEU A 77 -14.59 14.17 -11.62
N GLU A 78 -13.53 13.96 -12.39
CA GLU A 78 -12.67 14.97 -12.99
C GLU A 78 -12.11 15.98 -12.00
N LYS A 79 -11.58 15.48 -10.87
CA LYS A 79 -11.03 16.34 -9.81
C LYS A 79 -9.91 15.65 -9.04
N GLY A 80 -9.04 16.46 -8.44
CA GLY A 80 -8.12 16.00 -7.40
C GLY A 80 -8.83 15.81 -6.06
N VAL A 81 -8.52 14.72 -5.36
CA VAL A 81 -9.11 14.38 -4.06
C VAL A 81 -8.00 14.33 -3.02
N MET A 82 -8.11 15.14 -1.97
CA MET A 82 -7.25 15.06 -0.79
C MET A 82 -7.73 13.94 0.13
N THR A 83 -6.83 13.04 0.53
CA THR A 83 -7.12 11.89 1.40
C THR A 83 -6.38 11.93 2.73
N LEU A 84 -5.75 13.08 3.05
CA LEU A 84 -5.09 13.31 4.33
C LEU A 84 -6.03 13.06 5.52
N PRO A 85 -5.50 12.50 6.63
CA PRO A 85 -6.26 12.33 7.87
C PRO A 85 -6.76 13.67 8.41
N GLN A 86 -7.89 13.64 9.12
CA GLN A 86 -8.50 14.86 9.69
C GLN A 86 -7.61 15.60 10.69
N PHE A 87 -6.64 14.91 11.31
CA PHE A 87 -5.70 15.52 12.25
C PHE A 87 -4.51 16.19 11.56
N ALA A 88 -4.27 15.91 10.28
CA ALA A 88 -3.18 16.51 9.53
C ALA A 88 -3.57 17.93 9.09
N ASP A 89 -2.62 18.85 9.13
CA ASP A 89 -2.85 20.20 8.65
C ASP A 89 -3.25 20.16 7.16
N PRO A 90 -4.32 20.86 6.75
CA PRO A 90 -4.78 20.83 5.37
C PRO A 90 -3.68 21.35 4.41
N PHE A 91 -3.18 20.46 3.58
CA PHE A 91 -2.36 20.80 2.42
C PHE A 91 -3.26 20.89 1.17
N SER A 92 -2.92 21.77 0.23
CA SER A 92 -3.59 21.85 -1.07
C SER A 92 -2.56 21.76 -2.19
N TYR A 93 -2.81 20.91 -3.17
CA TYR A 93 -2.07 20.95 -4.43
C TYR A 93 -2.46 22.20 -5.22
N ALA A 94 -1.54 22.66 -6.08
CA ALA A 94 -1.78 23.83 -6.92
C ALA A 94 -3.01 23.61 -7.84
N GLU A 95 -3.71 24.70 -8.15
CA GLU A 95 -4.71 24.69 -9.20
C GLU A 95 -4.08 24.20 -10.52
N GLY A 96 -4.70 23.24 -11.20
CA GLY A 96 -4.13 22.60 -12.39
C GLY A 96 -3.55 21.19 -12.16
N GLU A 97 -3.47 20.70 -10.91
CA GLU A 97 -2.84 19.41 -10.63
C GLU A 97 -3.60 18.22 -11.25
N TYR A 98 -4.94 18.28 -11.26
CA TYR A 98 -5.75 17.24 -11.92
C TYR A 98 -5.51 17.22 -13.44
N GLU A 99 -5.41 18.39 -14.07
CA GLU A 99 -5.14 18.54 -15.50
C GLU A 99 -3.76 18.00 -15.85
N ARG A 100 -2.77 18.21 -14.96
CA ARG A 100 -1.44 17.60 -15.08
C ARG A 100 -1.52 16.07 -15.00
N ALA A 101 -2.19 15.54 -13.99
CA ALA A 101 -2.39 14.09 -13.84
C ALA A 101 -3.08 13.46 -15.06
N ALA A 102 -4.06 14.16 -15.64
CA ALA A 102 -4.72 13.72 -16.88
C ALA A 102 -3.78 13.72 -18.08
N ALA A 103 -2.94 14.74 -18.23
CA ALA A 103 -1.93 14.79 -19.30
C ALA A 103 -0.84 13.71 -19.13
N ASP A 104 -0.41 13.46 -17.89
CA ASP A 104 0.58 12.45 -17.56
C ASP A 104 0.04 11.04 -17.82
N ALA A 105 -1.25 10.79 -17.53
CA ALA A 105 -1.91 9.52 -17.85
C ALA A 105 -1.95 9.24 -19.37
N GLU A 106 -2.21 10.25 -20.20
CA GLU A 106 -2.20 10.09 -21.66
C GLU A 106 -0.78 9.91 -22.21
N THR A 107 0.20 10.60 -21.62
CA THR A 107 1.61 10.41 -21.93
C THR A 107 2.06 8.99 -21.56
N CYS A 108 1.62 8.47 -20.41
CA CYS A 108 1.87 7.10 -19.99
C CYS A 108 1.34 6.10 -21.01
N LYS A 109 0.10 6.26 -21.51
CA LYS A 109 -0.48 5.36 -22.53
C LYS A 109 0.32 5.37 -23.84
N SER A 110 0.76 6.55 -24.29
CA SER A 110 1.61 6.67 -25.48
C SER A 110 2.95 5.94 -25.29
N ASN A 111 3.58 6.13 -24.13
CA ASN A 111 4.82 5.46 -23.78
C ASN A 111 4.64 3.93 -23.66
N LEU A 112 3.53 3.47 -23.09
CA LEU A 112 3.19 2.05 -22.99
C LEU A 112 3.08 1.41 -24.38
N ALA A 113 2.38 2.05 -25.33
CA ALA A 113 2.24 1.56 -26.69
C ALA A 113 3.61 1.44 -27.41
N ASN A 114 4.47 2.45 -27.25
CA ASN A 114 5.82 2.45 -27.81
C ASN A 114 6.70 1.38 -27.15
N SER A 115 6.65 1.24 -25.83
CA SER A 115 7.41 0.25 -25.07
C SER A 115 7.01 -1.18 -25.43
N LYS A 116 5.70 -1.47 -25.54
CA LYS A 116 5.21 -2.77 -26.00
C LYS A 116 5.77 -3.12 -27.38
N LYS A 117 5.75 -2.18 -28.33
CA LYS A 117 6.30 -2.37 -29.68
C LYS A 117 7.81 -2.60 -29.65
N ALA A 118 8.55 -1.80 -28.89
CA ALA A 118 10.01 -1.91 -28.76
C ALA A 118 10.44 -3.25 -28.14
N ASN A 119 9.63 -3.81 -27.25
CA ASN A 119 9.90 -5.07 -26.57
C ASN A 119 9.21 -6.29 -27.22
N ASN A 120 8.75 -6.17 -28.47
CA ASN A 120 8.08 -7.24 -29.22
C ASN A 120 6.85 -7.84 -28.51
N TYR A 121 6.08 -7.01 -27.80
CA TYR A 121 4.84 -7.40 -27.12
C TYR A 121 5.04 -8.59 -26.17
N PRO A 122 5.80 -8.41 -25.08
CA PRO A 122 6.01 -9.48 -24.13
C PRO A 122 4.67 -9.90 -23.50
N ALA A 123 4.56 -11.17 -23.14
CA ALA A 123 3.43 -11.63 -22.34
C ALA A 123 3.43 -10.89 -20.99
N GLU A 124 2.26 -10.45 -20.55
CA GLU A 124 2.11 -9.79 -19.26
C GLU A 124 2.33 -10.83 -18.13
N PRO A 125 3.24 -10.57 -17.16
CA PRO A 125 3.44 -11.46 -16.03
C PRO A 125 2.15 -11.57 -15.21
N LYS A 126 2.05 -12.64 -14.42
CA LYS A 126 0.87 -12.97 -13.64
C LYS A 126 1.28 -13.48 -12.28
N ASP A 127 0.87 -12.75 -11.25
CA ASP A 127 1.09 -13.10 -9.85
C ASP A 127 -0.26 -13.17 -9.17
N ASP A 128 -0.48 -14.26 -8.43
CA ASP A 128 -1.75 -14.57 -7.80
C ASP A 128 -1.99 -13.75 -6.52
N PRO A 129 -3.22 -13.26 -6.30
CA PRO A 129 -3.53 -12.54 -5.08
C PRO A 129 -3.57 -13.47 -3.87
N HIS A 130 -2.89 -13.07 -2.81
CA HIS A 130 -3.18 -13.59 -1.48
C HIS A 130 -4.31 -12.76 -0.84
N VAL A 131 -5.30 -13.45 -0.25
CA VAL A 131 -6.55 -12.83 0.21
C VAL A 131 -6.78 -13.13 1.68
N SER A 132 -7.03 -12.09 2.47
CA SER A 132 -7.37 -12.18 3.89
C SER A 132 -8.63 -11.38 4.20
N VAL A 133 -9.47 -11.89 5.10
CA VAL A 133 -10.69 -11.20 5.56
C VAL A 133 -10.68 -11.10 7.08
N TYR A 134 -10.86 -9.88 7.60
CA TYR A 134 -10.87 -9.60 9.03
C TYR A 134 -11.76 -8.40 9.36
N SER A 135 -12.17 -8.26 10.62
CA SER A 135 -12.87 -7.05 11.09
C SER A 135 -11.86 -5.96 11.42
N LYS A 136 -12.22 -4.70 11.13
CA LYS A 136 -11.39 -3.53 11.46
C LYS A 136 -11.22 -3.38 12.96
N GLU A 137 -12.31 -3.50 13.70
CA GLU A 137 -12.34 -3.41 15.17
C GLU A 137 -12.74 -4.76 15.78
N ASP A 138 -12.58 -4.88 17.10
CA ASP A 138 -13.13 -6.00 17.86
C ASP A 138 -14.65 -6.09 17.69
N VAL A 139 -15.16 -7.32 17.59
CA VAL A 139 -16.55 -7.55 17.23
C VAL A 139 -17.47 -7.52 18.44
N VAL A 140 -18.44 -6.61 18.43
CA VAL A 140 -19.53 -6.54 19.42
C VAL A 140 -20.86 -6.60 18.69
N LEU A 141 -21.72 -7.57 19.05
CA LEU A 141 -23.04 -7.74 18.44
C LEU A 141 -23.88 -6.46 18.53
N GLY A 142 -24.55 -6.10 17.43
CA GLY A 142 -25.41 -4.93 17.36
C GLY A 142 -24.68 -3.58 17.22
N TYR A 143 -23.34 -3.55 17.27
CA TYR A 143 -22.54 -2.35 17.05
C TYR A 143 -21.90 -2.37 15.66
N LYS A 144 -22.00 -1.25 14.94
CA LYS A 144 -21.45 -1.10 13.59
C LYS A 144 -19.94 -1.35 13.58
N ASN A 145 -19.47 -2.13 12.61
CA ASN A 145 -18.07 -2.43 12.36
C ASN A 145 -17.83 -2.43 10.83
N THR A 146 -16.62 -2.76 10.39
CA THR A 146 -16.23 -2.84 8.98
C THR A 146 -15.44 -4.11 8.74
N LEU A 147 -15.86 -4.93 7.78
CA LEU A 147 -15.06 -6.03 7.28
C LEU A 147 -14.08 -5.52 6.23
N ILE A 148 -12.85 -5.99 6.32
CA ILE A 148 -11.75 -5.66 5.42
C ILE A 148 -11.39 -6.94 4.68
N CYS A 149 -11.49 -6.91 3.35
CA CYS A 149 -10.88 -7.89 2.46
C CYS A 149 -9.62 -7.28 1.90
N TYR A 150 -8.47 -7.77 2.37
CA TYR A 150 -7.16 -7.35 1.92
C TYR A 150 -6.66 -8.32 0.86
N ILE A 151 -6.43 -7.80 -0.35
CA ILE A 151 -5.93 -8.52 -1.52
C ILE A 151 -4.52 -8.03 -1.76
N ASN A 152 -3.50 -8.88 -1.64
CA ASN A 152 -2.10 -8.48 -1.71
C ASN A 152 -1.26 -9.30 -2.70
N GLY A 153 -0.23 -8.65 -3.23
CA GLY A 153 0.83 -9.29 -4.03
C GLY A 153 0.40 -9.72 -5.43
N PHE A 154 -0.62 -9.10 -6.03
CA PHE A 154 -1.14 -9.54 -7.32
C PHE A 154 -0.66 -8.67 -8.48
N TYR A 155 -0.57 -9.26 -9.67
CA TYR A 155 -0.28 -8.55 -10.91
C TYR A 155 -0.89 -9.31 -12.09
N PRO A 156 -1.51 -8.66 -13.08
CA PRO A 156 -1.69 -7.22 -13.27
C PRO A 156 -2.79 -6.61 -12.38
N ALA A 157 -2.97 -5.29 -12.44
CA ALA A 157 -3.84 -4.53 -11.53
C ALA A 157 -5.33 -4.92 -11.59
N ARG A 158 -5.86 -5.38 -12.73
CA ARG A 158 -7.30 -5.63 -12.86
C ARG A 158 -7.74 -6.80 -11.98
N VAL A 159 -8.61 -6.51 -11.01
CA VAL A 159 -9.19 -7.48 -10.09
C VAL A 159 -10.69 -7.22 -9.90
N GLY A 160 -11.48 -8.29 -9.83
CA GLY A 160 -12.89 -8.24 -9.45
C GLY A 160 -13.05 -8.62 -7.98
N VAL A 161 -13.83 -7.86 -7.22
CA VAL A 161 -14.13 -8.16 -5.82
C VAL A 161 -15.63 -8.13 -5.61
N SER A 162 -16.17 -9.16 -4.95
CA SER A 162 -17.58 -9.24 -4.60
C SER A 162 -17.78 -9.70 -3.16
N TRP A 163 -18.87 -9.25 -2.56
CA TRP A 163 -19.26 -9.56 -1.19
C TRP A 163 -20.61 -10.27 -1.15
N THR A 164 -20.73 -11.26 -0.27
CA THR A 164 -22.04 -11.80 0.11
C THR A 164 -22.22 -11.82 1.63
N ARG A 165 -23.47 -11.66 2.08
CA ARG A 165 -23.94 -11.91 3.44
C ARG A 165 -25.01 -12.99 3.35
N ASN A 166 -24.79 -14.15 3.98
CA ASN A 166 -25.71 -15.28 3.96
C ASN A 166 -26.15 -15.65 2.52
N ASN A 167 -25.17 -15.66 1.59
CA ASN A 167 -25.32 -15.91 0.16
C ASN A 167 -26.09 -14.84 -0.64
N VAL A 168 -26.45 -13.71 -0.02
CA VAL A 168 -27.04 -12.55 -0.71
C VAL A 168 -25.93 -11.57 -1.08
N ASN A 169 -25.91 -11.10 -2.33
CA ASN A 169 -24.92 -10.13 -2.80
C ASN A 169 -25.11 -8.77 -2.11
N VAL A 170 -24.04 -8.25 -1.50
CA VAL A 170 -23.98 -6.94 -0.81
C VAL A 170 -22.80 -6.09 -1.32
N THR A 171 -22.32 -6.36 -2.54
CA THR A 171 -21.13 -5.73 -3.12
C THR A 171 -21.30 -4.21 -3.28
N ASP A 172 -22.50 -3.73 -3.59
CA ASP A 172 -22.78 -2.30 -3.79
C ASP A 172 -22.65 -1.47 -2.50
N GLU A 173 -22.67 -2.12 -1.32
CA GLU A 173 -22.46 -1.50 -0.02
C GLU A 173 -20.97 -1.43 0.36
N ALA A 174 -20.11 -2.12 -0.39
CA ALA A 174 -18.68 -2.13 -0.18
C ALA A 174 -18.01 -0.98 -0.92
N SER A 175 -16.91 -0.51 -0.34
CA SER A 175 -15.97 0.40 -0.98
C SER A 175 -14.75 -0.37 -1.46
N LEU A 176 -14.10 0.16 -2.49
CA LEU A 176 -12.85 -0.38 -3.04
C LEU A 176 -11.81 0.74 -3.02
N SER A 177 -10.63 0.45 -2.48
CA SER A 177 -9.53 1.40 -2.43
C SER A 177 -8.92 1.63 -3.81
N ARG A 178 -8.00 2.57 -3.86
CA ARG A 178 -7.00 2.66 -4.93
C ARG A 178 -5.99 1.52 -4.83
N TYR A 179 -5.28 1.23 -5.93
CA TYR A 179 -4.15 0.29 -5.91
C TYR A 179 -2.97 0.88 -5.15
N TYR A 180 -2.38 0.09 -4.25
CA TYR A 180 -1.08 0.37 -3.63
C TYR A 180 -0.02 -0.48 -4.33
N VAL A 181 1.13 0.12 -4.63
CA VAL A 181 2.24 -0.56 -5.33
C VAL A 181 3.29 -0.97 -4.31
N ASN A 182 3.64 -2.26 -4.31
CA ASN A 182 4.72 -2.80 -3.51
C ASN A 182 6.08 -2.51 -4.14
N ASP A 183 7.16 -2.65 -3.37
CA ASP A 183 8.54 -2.44 -3.86
C ASP A 183 8.93 -3.38 -5.03
N ASP A 184 8.28 -4.54 -5.13
CA ASP A 184 8.48 -5.52 -6.22
C ASP A 184 7.63 -5.22 -7.47
N GLY A 185 6.79 -4.17 -7.43
CA GLY A 185 5.90 -3.77 -8.51
C GLY A 185 4.54 -4.48 -8.52
N SER A 186 4.27 -5.39 -7.58
CA SER A 186 2.94 -6.00 -7.41
C SER A 186 1.96 -5.02 -6.76
N PHE A 187 0.66 -5.31 -6.89
CA PHE A 187 -0.41 -4.47 -6.36
C PHE A 187 -1.02 -5.05 -5.09
N ASN A 188 -1.48 -4.16 -4.22
CA ASN A 188 -2.42 -4.45 -3.14
C ASN A 188 -3.70 -3.63 -3.31
N LEU A 189 -4.79 -4.15 -2.77
CA LEU A 189 -6.10 -3.53 -2.81
C LEU A 189 -6.88 -3.89 -1.54
N VAL A 190 -7.68 -2.95 -1.06
CA VAL A 190 -8.59 -3.14 0.07
C VAL A 190 -10.02 -2.98 -0.41
N SER A 191 -10.86 -3.95 -0.10
CA SER A 191 -12.32 -3.76 -0.13
C SER A 191 -12.86 -3.72 1.30
N ALA A 192 -13.69 -2.72 1.59
CA ALA A 192 -14.24 -2.49 2.92
C ALA A 192 -15.77 -2.49 2.89
N LEU A 193 -16.38 -3.36 3.69
CA LEU A 193 -17.83 -3.53 3.81
C LEU A 193 -18.29 -3.09 5.21
N SER A 194 -19.13 -2.06 5.29
CA SER A 194 -19.79 -1.70 6.56
C SER A 194 -20.81 -2.77 6.94
N PHE A 195 -20.83 -3.19 8.20
CA PHE A 195 -21.80 -4.17 8.67
C PHE A 195 -22.13 -3.98 10.16
N THR A 196 -23.27 -4.53 10.57
CA THR A 196 -23.62 -4.70 11.98
C THR A 196 -23.68 -6.20 12.24
N PRO A 197 -22.79 -6.76 13.07
CA PRO A 197 -22.67 -8.19 13.29
C PRO A 197 -23.91 -8.73 14.01
N GLU A 198 -24.53 -9.76 13.41
CA GLU A 198 -25.59 -10.56 14.03
C GLU A 198 -25.13 -12.02 14.18
N GLU A 199 -25.67 -12.70 15.19
CA GLU A 199 -25.32 -14.11 15.43
C GLU A 199 -25.77 -14.98 14.25
N GLY A 200 -24.84 -15.80 13.75
CA GLY A 200 -25.10 -16.70 12.62
C GLY A 200 -24.82 -16.11 11.24
N ASP A 201 -24.45 -14.83 11.15
CA ASP A 201 -24.05 -14.24 9.88
C ASP A 201 -22.78 -14.88 9.32
N ILE A 202 -22.81 -15.11 8.00
CA ILE A 202 -21.68 -15.58 7.21
C ILE A 202 -21.42 -14.54 6.12
N TYR A 203 -20.22 -13.97 6.15
CA TYR A 203 -19.76 -13.04 5.12
C TYR A 203 -18.72 -13.73 4.24
N THR A 204 -18.74 -13.41 2.95
CA THR A 204 -17.73 -13.91 2.01
C THR A 204 -17.18 -12.78 1.16
N CYS A 205 -15.86 -12.71 1.02
CA CYS A 205 -15.20 -11.92 -0.02
C CYS A 205 -14.72 -12.87 -1.13
N THR A 206 -15.17 -12.65 -2.36
CA THR A 206 -14.74 -13.42 -3.53
C THR A 206 -13.93 -12.52 -4.46
N VAL A 207 -12.73 -12.99 -4.82
CA VAL A 207 -11.76 -12.28 -5.63
C VAL A 207 -11.55 -13.00 -6.95
N GLU A 208 -11.71 -12.27 -8.05
CA GLU A 208 -11.47 -12.72 -9.42
C GLU A 208 -10.25 -12.02 -9.98
N HIS A 209 -9.30 -12.79 -10.52
CA HIS A 209 -8.06 -12.26 -11.08
C HIS A 209 -7.53 -13.17 -12.17
N VAL A 210 -6.85 -12.60 -13.18
CA VAL A 210 -6.39 -13.33 -14.38
C VAL A 210 -5.29 -14.36 -14.10
N ALA A 211 -4.62 -14.25 -12.96
CA ALA A 211 -3.62 -15.22 -12.50
C ALA A 211 -4.27 -16.43 -11.80
N LEU A 212 -5.54 -16.34 -11.41
CA LEU A 212 -6.27 -17.43 -10.77
C LEU A 212 -6.99 -18.31 -11.80
N GLU A 213 -6.88 -19.63 -11.65
CA GLU A 213 -7.69 -20.58 -12.46
C GLU A 213 -9.19 -20.49 -12.12
N ARG A 214 -9.50 -20.14 -10.87
CA ARG A 214 -10.86 -19.98 -10.35
C ARG A 214 -10.89 -18.89 -9.28
N PRO A 215 -12.03 -18.20 -9.08
CA PRO A 215 -12.14 -17.18 -8.05
C PRO A 215 -11.77 -17.70 -6.66
N THR A 216 -11.09 -16.86 -5.88
CA THR A 216 -10.74 -17.19 -4.49
C THR A 216 -11.77 -16.59 -3.56
N THR A 217 -12.45 -17.42 -2.79
CA THR A 217 -13.43 -16.98 -1.78
C THR A 217 -12.88 -17.17 -0.37
N LYS A 218 -12.95 -16.11 0.44
CA LYS A 218 -12.63 -16.14 1.87
C LYS A 218 -13.89 -15.91 2.68
N ILE A 219 -14.08 -16.75 3.69
CA ILE A 219 -15.25 -16.75 4.56
C ILE A 219 -14.87 -16.09 5.87
N TRP A 220 -15.76 -15.25 6.38
CA TRP A 220 -15.66 -14.66 7.70
C TRP A 220 -16.93 -14.97 8.50
N VAL A 221 -16.74 -15.48 9.71
CA VAL A 221 -17.80 -15.79 10.68
C VAL A 221 -17.34 -15.42 12.09
N LEU A 222 -18.30 -15.22 12.98
CA LEU A 222 -18.08 -14.80 14.38
C LEU A 222 -17.53 -15.92 15.27
N LEU A 223 -16.39 -16.55 14.91
CA LEU A 223 -15.83 -17.69 15.65
C LEU A 223 -15.55 -17.35 17.12
N HIS A 224 -14.90 -16.21 17.40
CA HIS A 224 -14.58 -15.82 18.79
C HIS A 224 -15.82 -15.67 19.67
N TYR A 225 -16.92 -15.14 19.12
CA TYR A 225 -18.18 -15.06 19.84
C TYR A 225 -18.79 -16.44 20.07
N ILE A 226 -18.81 -17.30 19.04
CA ILE A 226 -19.32 -18.67 19.13
C ILE A 226 -18.53 -19.49 20.17
N PHE A 227 -17.19 -19.41 20.16
CA PHE A 227 -16.35 -20.10 21.15
C PHE A 227 -16.57 -19.57 22.57
N SER A 228 -16.66 -18.24 22.76
CA SER A 228 -16.97 -17.64 24.07
C SER A 228 -18.33 -18.10 24.61
N GLN A 229 -19.36 -18.14 23.75
CA GLN A 229 -20.69 -18.65 24.11
C GLN A 229 -20.70 -20.15 24.41
N ILE A 230 -20.01 -20.98 23.63
CA ILE A 230 -19.90 -22.42 23.87
C ILE A 230 -19.19 -22.68 25.20
N MET A 231 -18.06 -21.99 25.45
CA MET A 231 -17.33 -22.12 26.71
C MET A 231 -18.16 -21.62 27.89
N GLY A 232 -18.86 -20.48 27.76
CA GLY A 232 -19.78 -19.97 28.79
C GLY A 232 -20.93 -20.92 29.11
N LYS A 233 -21.57 -21.52 28.08
CA LYS A 233 -22.60 -22.54 28.25
C LYS A 233 -22.05 -23.83 28.89
N LEU A 234 -20.84 -24.26 28.52
CA LEU A 234 -20.20 -25.45 29.11
C LEU A 234 -19.86 -25.25 30.59
N ILE A 235 -19.41 -24.06 30.98
CA ILE A 235 -19.14 -23.71 32.38
C ILE A 235 -20.45 -23.70 33.18
N ASN A 236 -21.50 -23.05 32.67
CA ASN A 236 -22.81 -22.99 33.35
C ASN A 236 -23.48 -24.36 33.45
N ASN A 237 -23.44 -25.20 32.40
CA ASN A 237 -24.01 -26.55 32.45
C ASN A 237 -23.22 -27.51 33.36
N LYS A 238 -21.92 -27.28 33.57
CA LYS A 238 -21.16 -28.03 34.58
C LYS A 238 -21.52 -27.60 35.99
N LEU A 239 -21.75 -26.31 36.25
CA LEU A 239 -22.22 -25.84 37.56
C LEU A 239 -23.63 -26.36 37.90
N ILE A 240 -24.55 -26.43 36.93
CA ILE A 240 -25.93 -26.90 37.14
C ILE A 240 -26.01 -28.42 37.36
N LYS A 241 -24.99 -29.20 36.95
CA LYS A 241 -24.91 -30.65 37.20
C LYS A 241 -24.20 -31.01 38.52
N LEU A 242 -23.71 -30.03 39.28
CA LEU A 242 -22.97 -30.22 40.54
C LEU A 242 -23.71 -29.69 41.78
N ILE A 243 -24.97 -29.29 41.63
CA ILE A 243 -25.91 -28.95 42.72
C ILE A 243 -27.05 -29.96 42.69
#